data_AF-A0A963Y5Z1-F1
#
_entry.id   AF-A0A963Y5Z1-F1
#
_cell.length_a   1.000
_cell.length_b   1.000
_cell.length_c   1.000
_cell.angle_alpha   90.00
_cell.angle_beta   90.00
_cell.angle_gamma   90.00
#
_symmetry.space_group_name_H-M   'P 1'
#
loop_
_entity.id
_entity.type
_entity.pdbx_description
1 polymer ?
#
loop_
_entity_poly.entity_id
_entity_poly.type
_entity_poly.pdbx_seq_one_letter_code
_entity_poly.pdbx_strand_id
1 'polypeptide(L)' 'VNANRKARGRGPLTRDATIDAAARGHACDMAAKSHLTHDGNGGPKRRIKKAGCKARLTGEAIAMGQRNAPEVVKAWMDSP' A
#
# COMPACT_ATOMS: atom_id res chain seq x y z
N VAL A 1 -6.14 8.79 4.70
CA VAL A 1 -5.05 8.25 5.54
C VAL A 1 -4.44 9.28 6.50
N ASN A 2 -3.79 10.36 6.06
CA ASN A 2 -3.21 11.36 7.00
C ASN A 2 -4.25 12.03 7.92
N ALA A 3 -5.48 12.25 7.46
CA ALA A 3 -6.59 12.69 8.33
C ALA A 3 -6.87 11.68 9.46
N ASN A 4 -6.97 10.38 9.16
CA ASN A 4 -7.13 9.32 10.17
C ASN A 4 -5.93 9.25 11.13
N ARG A 5 -4.71 9.47 10.64
CA ARG A 5 -3.51 9.53 11.49
C ARG A 5 -3.59 10.70 12.46
N LYS A 6 -3.95 11.90 11.99
CA LYS A 6 -4.14 13.10 12.83
C LYS A 6 -5.22 12.86 13.90
N ALA A 7 -6.35 12.26 13.53
CA ALA A 7 -7.43 11.94 14.47
C ALA A 7 -7.00 10.97 15.59
N ARG A 8 -5.96 10.15 15.36
CA ARG A 8 -5.38 9.23 16.33
C ARG A 8 -4.07 9.76 16.97
N GLY A 9 -3.79 11.07 16.88
CA GLY A 9 -2.59 11.68 17.45
C GLY A 9 -1.27 11.26 16.80
N ARG A 10 -1.29 10.75 15.57
CA ARG A 10 -0.10 10.28 14.84
C ARG A 10 0.39 11.32 13.84
N GLY A 11 1.70 11.51 13.74
CA GLY A 11 2.32 12.39 12.76
C GLY A 11 1.99 11.99 11.30
N PRO A 12 1.96 12.94 10.35
CA PRO A 12 1.62 12.66 8.96
C PRO A 12 2.67 11.75 8.29
N LEU A 13 2.25 11.05 7.24
CA LEU A 13 3.16 10.39 6.31
C LEU A 13 3.47 11.32 5.15
N THR A 14 4.70 11.23 4.64
CA THR A 14 5.15 11.88 3.40
C THR A 14 5.10 10.88 2.26
N ARG A 15 4.70 11.33 1.07
CA ARG A 15 4.76 10.47 -0.12
C ARG A 15 6.20 10.28 -0.58
N ASP A 16 6.48 9.09 -1.10
CA ASP A 16 7.74 8.73 -1.73
C ASP A 16 7.42 8.19 -3.12
N ALA A 17 7.89 8.88 -4.17
CA ALA A 17 7.60 8.52 -5.56
C ALA A 17 8.12 7.12 -5.93
N THR A 18 9.18 6.65 -5.27
CA THR A 18 9.76 5.32 -5.45
C THR A 18 8.81 4.24 -4.95
N ILE A 19 8.21 4.48 -3.77
CA ILE A 19 7.21 3.58 -3.18
C ILE A 19 5.93 3.61 -4.02
N ASP A 20 5.48 4.79 -4.47
CA ASP A 20 4.28 4.94 -5.30
C ASP A 20 4.41 4.15 -6.62
N ALA A 21 5.58 4.22 -7.28
CA ALA A 21 5.85 3.45 -8.51
C ALA A 21 5.83 1.93 -8.26
N ALA A 22 6.47 1.46 -7.18
CA ALA A 22 6.47 0.05 -6.82
C ALA A 22 5.07 -0.47 -6.47
N ALA A 23 4.28 0.30 -5.73
CA ALA A 23 2.91 -0.03 -5.37
C ALA A 23 1.99 -0.09 -6.60
N ARG A 24 2.15 0.87 -7.53
CA ARG A 24 1.38 0.88 -8.79
C ARG A 24 1.68 -0.35 -9.64
N GLY A 25 2.96 -0.70 -9.81
CA GLY A 25 3.35 -1.89 -10.56
C GLY A 25 2.75 -3.17 -9.97
N HIS A 26 2.80 -3.31 -8.64
CA HIS A 26 2.21 -4.45 -7.95
C HIS A 26 0.68 -4.50 -8.10
N ALA A 27 -0.01 -3.36 -7.98
CA ALA A 27 -1.45 -3.29 -8.20
C ALA A 27 -1.85 -3.70 -9.63
N CYS A 28 -1.09 -3.27 -10.64
CA CYS A 28 -1.31 -3.69 -12.03
C CYS A 28 -1.08 -5.19 -12.24
N ASP A 29 -0.04 -5.77 -11.63
CA ASP A 29 0.25 -7.22 -11.71
C ASP A 29 -0.86 -8.05 -11.06
N MET A 30 -1.33 -7.65 -9.87
CA MET A 30 -2.47 -8.30 -9.20
C MET A 30 -3.75 -8.21 -10.03
N ALA A 31 -4.00 -7.06 -10.66
CA ALA A 31 -5.16 -6.87 -11.52
C ALA A 31 -5.09 -7.75 -12.78
N ALA A 32 -3.93 -7.84 -13.43
CA ALA A 32 -3.72 -8.68 -14.62
C ALA A 32 -3.88 -10.18 -14.33
N LYS A 33 -3.58 -10.61 -13.10
CA LYS A 33 -3.68 -12.01 -12.65
C LYS A 33 -4.97 -12.33 -11.91
N SER A 34 -5.85 -11.35 -11.69
CA SER A 34 -7.04 -11.48 -10.84
C SER A 34 -6.74 -12.11 -9.47
N HIS A 35 -5.59 -11.75 -8.88
CA HIS A 35 -5.09 -12.39 -7.66
C HIS A 35 -4.54 -11.36 -6.67
N LEU A 36 -5.16 -11.28 -5.49
CA LEU A 36 -4.65 -10.47 -4.37
C LEU A 36 -3.56 -11.24 -3.62
N THR A 37 -2.36 -10.67 -3.56
CA THR A 37 -1.24 -11.24 -2.80
C THR A 37 -0.26 -10.18 -2.33
N HIS A 38 0.31 -10.40 -1.15
CA HIS A 38 1.43 -9.58 -0.67
C HIS A 38 2.78 -10.01 -1.28
N ASP A 39 2.90 -11.26 -1.76
CA ASP A 39 4.18 -11.80 -2.17
C ASP A 39 4.68 -11.15 -3.46
N GLY A 40 3.93 -11.21 -4.57
CA GLY A 40 4.17 -10.50 -5.85
C GLY A 40 5.61 -10.04 -6.09
N ASN A 41 6.56 -10.99 -6.11
CA ASN A 41 8.02 -10.79 -6.18
C ASN A 41 8.81 -10.73 -4.84
N GLY A 42 8.43 -11.50 -3.81
CA GLY A 42 9.19 -11.65 -2.57
C GLY A 42 8.84 -10.64 -1.47
N GLY A 43 7.62 -10.12 -1.50
CA GLY A 43 7.03 -9.23 -0.51
C GLY A 43 7.26 -7.73 -0.76
N PRO A 44 6.51 -6.87 -0.05
CA PRO A 44 6.56 -5.41 -0.23
C PRO A 44 7.96 -4.84 0.07
N LYS A 45 8.64 -5.36 1.10
CA LYS A 45 10.01 -4.93 1.45
C LYS A 45 10.99 -5.14 0.30
N ARG A 46 10.89 -6.27 -0.40
CA ARG A 46 11.75 -6.56 -1.55
C ARG A 46 11.39 -5.71 -2.75
N ARG A 47 10.09 -5.50 -3.03
CA ARG A 47 9.63 -4.64 -4.12
C ARG A 47 10.15 -3.21 -3.97
N ILE A 48 9.95 -2.58 -2.81
CA ILE A 48 10.41 -1.20 -2.61
C ILE A 48 11.94 -1.09 -2.59
N LYS A 49 12.66 -2.13 -2.10
CA LYS A 49 14.12 -2.19 -2.15
C LYS A 49 14.64 -2.21 -3.58
N LYS A 50 14.00 -3.00 -4.46
CA LYS A 50 14.34 -3.03 -5.89
C LYS A 50 14.09 -1.70 -6.59
N ALA A 51 13.07 -0.96 -6.16
CA ALA A 51 12.80 0.38 -6.66
C ALA A 51 13.81 1.43 -6.14
N GLY A 52 14.62 1.11 -5.13
CA GLY A 52 15.63 2.00 -4.56
C GLY A 52 15.30 2.55 -3.17
N CYS A 53 14.13 2.23 -2.62
CA CYS A 53 13.73 2.67 -1.28
C CYS A 53 14.45 1.84 -0.19
N LYS A 54 15.11 2.53 0.75
CA LYS A 54 15.84 1.91 1.86
C LYS A 54 15.05 1.98 3.17
N ALA A 55 13.85 1.40 3.19
CA ALA A 55 13.02 1.37 4.39
C ALA A 55 13.51 0.34 5.41
N ARG A 56 13.50 0.71 6.71
CA ARG A 56 13.81 -0.20 7.82
C ARG A 56 12.66 -1.17 8.11
N LEU A 57 11.45 -0.63 8.11
CA LEU A 57 10.18 -1.35 8.30
C LEU A 57 9.26 -1.08 7.12
N THR A 58 8.42 -2.05 6.79
CA THR A 58 7.48 -1.96 5.67
C THR A 58 6.17 -2.59 6.08
N GLY A 59 5.07 -1.93 5.74
CA GLY A 59 3.72 -2.48 5.79
C GLY A 59 3.05 -2.25 4.43
N GLU A 60 2.11 -3.13 4.08
CA GLU A 60 1.36 -3.04 2.84
C GLU A 60 -0.11 -3.29 3.13
N ALA A 61 -0.97 -2.47 2.54
CA ALA A 61 -2.41 -2.70 2.49
C ALA A 61 -2.80 -2.84 1.02
N ILE A 62 -3.52 -3.91 0.70
CA ILE A 62 -4.05 -4.20 -0.64
C ILE A 62 -5.58 -4.33 -0.55
N ALA A 63 -6.26 -4.07 -1.64
CA ALA A 63 -7.72 -4.14 -1.70
C ALA A 63 -8.18 -4.48 -3.13
N MET A 64 -9.35 -5.11 -3.23
CA MET A 64 -10.03 -5.43 -4.49
C MET A 64 -11.54 -5.43 -4.24
N GLY A 65 -12.31 -4.92 -5.21
CA GLY A 65 -13.78 -4.97 -5.20
C GLY A 65 -14.50 -3.71 -4.68
N GLN A 66 -13.80 -2.76 -4.05
CA GLN A 66 -14.38 -1.48 -3.63
C GLN A 66 -14.55 -0.54 -4.83
N ARG A 67 -15.55 0.35 -4.78
CA ARG A 67 -15.93 1.21 -5.92
C ARG A 67 -15.02 2.42 -6.10
N ASN A 68 -14.37 2.87 -5.03
CA ASN A 68 -13.57 4.09 -5.03
C ASN A 68 -12.54 4.10 -3.88
N ALA A 69 -11.59 5.03 -3.93
CA ALA A 69 -10.53 5.15 -2.92
C ALA A 69 -11.04 5.43 -1.49
N PRO A 70 -12.06 6.28 -1.25
CA PRO A 70 -12.65 6.44 0.08
C PRO A 70 -13.15 5.12 0.70
N GLU A 71 -13.84 4.27 -0.07
CA GLU A 71 -14.31 2.96 0.40
C GLU A 71 -13.14 2.04 0.77
N VAL A 72 -12.08 2.02 -0.04
CA VAL A 72 -10.83 1.28 0.26
C VAL A 72 -10.23 1.72 1.59
N VAL A 73 -10.09 3.04 1.78
CA VAL A 73 -9.51 3.58 3.03
C VAL A 73 -10.38 3.26 4.22
N LYS A 74 -11.71 3.33 4.09
CA LYS A 74 -12.64 2.93 5.15
C LYS A 74 -12.46 1.46 5.52
N ALA A 75 -12.45 0.56 4.52
CA ALA A 75 -12.28 -0.87 4.75
C ALA A 75 -10.97 -1.19 5.50
N TRP A 76 -9.87 -0.51 5.18
CA TRP A 76 -8.62 -0.69 5.93
C TRP A 76 -8.65 -0.17 7.36
N MET A 77 -9.43 0.88 7.66
CA MET A 77 -9.54 1.40 9.03
C MET A 77 -10.44 0.53 9.92
N ASP A 78 -11.37 -0.21 9.30
CA ASP A 78 -12.32 -1.11 9.95
C ASP A 78 -11.75 -2.55 10.09
N SER A 79 -10.60 -2.84 9.47
CA SER A 79 -9.92 -4.14 9.57
C SER A 79 -9.17 -4.27 10.92
N PRO A 80 -9.25 -5.43 11.61
CA PRO A 80 -8.49 -5.73 12.83
C PRO A 80 -6.96 -5.64 12.66
#